data_AF-A0A4R3I881-F1
#
_entry.id   AF-A0A4R3I881-F1
#
_cell.length_a   1.000
_cell.length_b   1.000
_cell.length_c   1.000
_cell.angle_alpha   90.00
_cell.angle_beta   90.00
_cell.angle_gamma   90.00
#
_symmetry.space_group_name_H-M   'P 1'
#
loop_
_entity.id
_entity.type
_entity.pdbx_description
1 polymer ?
#
loop_
_entity_poly.entity_id
_entity_poly.type
_entity_poly.pdbx_seq_one_letter_code
_entity_poly.pdbx_strand_id
1 'polypeptide(L)'
;MFSQLKDDIKSVFDRDPAARSWVEVLLNYPGVHAIIFHRFNHKLWQWNLKTLARWSSQVARWFTGIEIHPGATIGKRFFIDHGMGVVIGETAIIGDDVTVYQGVTLGGTSWEKGKRHPTLEDGVIVGAGAKVLGPFTVGKNARIGSNAVVTKAVPESATVVGIPGRVVRQNGKKVVPFSDQQQELAKKMGFDAYGVADMPDVTAHAIKALLDHQHAQDERMERMCGVLKQLDKNFKIEDAVALKDEDFAPIEESDQQNIG
;
A
#
# COMPACT_ATOMS: atom_id res chain seq x y z
N MET A 1 -4.28 -26.42 19.24
CA MET A 1 -2.99 -26.45 18.51
C MET A 1 -3.02 -27.46 17.38
N PHE A 2 -3.19 -28.77 17.63
CA PHE A 2 -3.26 -29.77 16.54
C PHE A 2 -4.49 -29.61 15.62
N SER A 3 -5.66 -29.25 16.16
CA SER A 3 -6.85 -28.95 15.34
C SER A 3 -6.65 -27.71 14.46
N GLN A 4 -6.14 -26.62 15.05
CA GLN A 4 -5.82 -25.39 14.33
C GLN A 4 -4.78 -25.61 13.23
N LEU A 5 -3.78 -26.46 13.45
CA LEU A 5 -2.77 -26.75 12.43
C LEU A 5 -3.37 -27.45 11.21
N LYS A 6 -4.35 -28.34 11.40
CA LYS A 6 -5.07 -28.96 10.28
C LYS A 6 -5.84 -27.92 9.47
N ASP A 7 -6.52 -26.99 10.14
CA ASP A 7 -7.25 -25.91 9.48
C ASP A 7 -6.30 -24.96 8.75
N ASP A 8 -5.16 -24.62 9.36
CA ASP A 8 -4.11 -23.79 8.76
C ASP A 8 -3.55 -24.46 7.49
N ILE A 9 -3.20 -25.76 7.55
CA ILE A 9 -2.71 -26.52 6.37
C ILE A 9 -3.80 -26.62 5.29
N LYS A 10 -5.06 -26.87 5.66
CA LYS A 10 -6.16 -26.94 4.69
C LYS A 10 -6.33 -25.60 3.96
N SER A 11 -6.19 -24.48 4.67
CA SER A 11 -6.28 -23.15 4.06
C SER A 11 -5.20 -22.88 3.01
N VAL A 12 -4.03 -23.54 3.10
CA VAL A 12 -2.99 -23.47 2.08
C VAL A 12 -3.49 -24.08 0.78
N PHE A 13 -4.09 -25.27 0.82
CA PHE A 13 -4.63 -25.93 -0.38
C PHE A 13 -5.75 -25.14 -1.06
N ASP A 14 -6.58 -24.45 -0.27
CA ASP A 14 -7.68 -23.66 -0.80
C ASP A 14 -7.21 -22.36 -1.50
N ARG A 15 -5.98 -21.90 -1.21
CA ARG A 15 -5.47 -20.58 -1.63
C ARG A 15 -4.24 -20.62 -2.54
N ASP A 16 -3.45 -21.68 -2.48
CA ASP A 16 -2.26 -21.87 -3.29
C ASP A 16 -2.42 -23.05 -4.27
N PRO A 17 -2.59 -22.77 -5.58
CA PRO A 17 -2.66 -23.79 -6.61
C PRO A 17 -1.39 -24.66 -6.74
N ALA A 18 -0.25 -24.21 -6.21
CA ALA A 18 1.01 -24.96 -6.26
C ALA A 18 1.12 -26.05 -5.18
N ALA A 19 0.23 -26.04 -4.17
CA ALA A 19 0.26 -27.02 -3.09
C ALA A 19 -0.26 -28.39 -3.57
N ARG A 20 0.65 -29.36 -3.76
CA ARG A 20 0.29 -30.70 -4.28
C ARG A 20 0.00 -31.74 -3.20
N SER A 21 0.67 -31.66 -2.04
CA SER A 21 0.50 -32.63 -0.95
C SER A 21 0.74 -32.03 0.44
N TRP A 22 0.10 -32.58 1.47
CA TRP A 22 0.21 -32.05 2.84
C TRP A 22 1.65 -32.17 3.39
N VAL A 23 2.39 -33.20 2.96
CA VAL A 23 3.80 -33.39 3.32
C VAL A 23 4.65 -32.29 2.71
N GLU A 24 4.42 -31.96 1.43
CA GLU A 24 5.13 -30.86 0.76
C GLU A 24 4.84 -29.51 1.43
N VAL A 25 3.58 -29.25 1.77
CA VAL A 25 3.20 -28.04 2.51
C VAL A 25 3.91 -27.98 3.87
N LEU A 26 3.88 -29.08 4.62
CA LEU A 26 4.51 -29.12 5.93
C LEU A 26 6.04 -29.03 5.87
N LEU A 27 6.69 -29.51 4.81
CA LEU A 27 8.16 -29.51 4.70
C LEU A 27 8.72 -28.25 4.06
N ASN A 28 8.01 -27.66 3.09
CA ASN A 28 8.59 -26.64 2.21
C ASN A 28 7.96 -25.25 2.34
N TYR A 29 6.89 -25.07 3.14
CA TYR A 29 6.22 -23.77 3.25
C TYR A 29 6.73 -22.99 4.48
N PRO A 30 7.61 -21.98 4.30
CA PRO A 30 8.14 -21.21 5.42
C PRO A 30 7.05 -20.46 6.18
N GLY A 31 5.95 -20.08 5.51
CA GLY A 31 4.78 -19.47 6.13
C GLY A 31 4.13 -20.37 7.19
N VAL A 32 3.96 -21.66 6.89
CA VAL A 32 3.41 -22.65 7.83
C VAL A 32 4.35 -22.83 9.02
N HIS A 33 5.66 -22.95 8.78
CA HIS A 33 6.66 -23.05 9.85
C HIS A 33 6.64 -21.83 10.76
N ALA A 34 6.61 -20.62 10.20
CA ALA A 34 6.59 -19.38 10.96
C ALA A 34 5.36 -19.28 11.88
N ILE A 35 4.19 -19.72 11.40
CA ILE A 35 2.97 -19.75 12.22
C ILE A 35 3.09 -20.77 13.35
N ILE A 36 3.63 -21.97 13.10
CA ILE A 36 3.85 -22.99 14.13
C ILE A 36 4.77 -22.44 15.22
N PHE A 37 5.92 -21.87 14.83
CA PHE A 37 6.86 -21.25 15.77
C PHE A 37 6.21 -20.08 16.52
N HIS A 38 5.49 -19.20 15.84
CA HIS A 38 4.81 -18.08 16.47
C HIS A 38 3.79 -18.56 17.50
N ARG A 39 2.94 -19.56 17.20
CA ARG A 39 1.96 -20.08 18.16
C ARG A 39 2.63 -20.67 19.41
N PHE A 40 3.81 -21.27 19.28
CA PHE A 40 4.62 -21.70 20.43
C PHE A 40 5.22 -20.51 21.20
N ASN A 41 5.86 -19.56 20.51
CA ASN A 41 6.49 -18.39 21.10
C ASN A 41 5.46 -17.46 21.77
N HIS A 42 4.25 -17.36 21.23
CA HIS A 42 3.13 -16.62 21.81
C HIS A 42 2.68 -17.23 23.14
N LYS A 43 2.67 -18.56 23.28
CA LYS A 43 2.41 -19.21 24.58
C LYS A 43 3.49 -18.91 25.60
N LEU A 44 4.77 -19.00 25.21
CA LEU A 44 5.89 -18.59 26.07
C LEU A 44 5.75 -17.13 26.52
N TRP A 45 5.34 -16.26 25.59
CA TRP A 45 5.07 -14.86 25.87
C TRP A 45 3.93 -14.70 26.89
N GLN A 46 2.83 -15.44 26.75
CA GLN A 46 1.71 -15.42 27.69
C GLN A 46 2.08 -15.97 29.08
N TRP A 47 3.00 -16.94 29.16
CA TRP A 47 3.56 -17.42 30.43
C TRP A 47 4.61 -16.49 31.06
N ASN A 48 4.72 -15.27 30.56
CA ASN A 48 5.67 -14.25 31.02
C ASN A 48 7.15 -14.62 30.82
N LEU A 49 7.46 -15.64 30.02
CA LEU A 49 8.82 -16.01 29.61
C LEU A 49 9.27 -15.15 28.40
N LYS A 50 9.20 -13.82 28.57
CA LYS A 50 9.31 -12.83 27.48
C LYS A 50 10.64 -12.92 26.72
N THR A 51 11.76 -13.02 27.45
CA THR A 51 13.10 -13.11 26.85
C THR A 51 13.25 -14.37 26.01
N LEU A 52 12.79 -15.51 26.52
CA LEU A 52 12.84 -16.78 25.80
C LEU A 52 11.94 -16.76 24.56
N ALA A 53 10.75 -16.19 24.68
CA ALA A 53 9.84 -16.00 23.55
C ALA A 53 10.45 -15.11 22.46
N ARG A 54 11.16 -14.04 22.83
CA ARG A 54 11.84 -13.17 21.86
C ARG A 54 13.02 -13.87 21.20
N TRP A 55 13.88 -14.51 21.97
CA TRP A 55 15.01 -15.24 21.42
C TRP A 55 14.56 -16.34 20.44
N SER A 56 13.59 -17.16 20.83
CA SER A 56 13.02 -18.20 19.95
C SER A 56 12.35 -17.64 18.70
N SER A 57 11.71 -16.46 18.77
CA SER A 57 11.20 -15.78 17.56
C SER A 57 12.30 -15.33 16.60
N GLN A 58 13.49 -14.98 17.09
CA GLN A 58 14.62 -14.67 16.22
C GLN A 58 15.19 -15.91 15.54
N VAL A 59 15.20 -17.07 16.23
CA VAL A 59 15.57 -18.36 15.60
C VAL A 59 14.58 -18.71 14.50
N ALA A 60 13.27 -18.55 14.75
CA ALA A 60 12.24 -18.77 13.74
C ALA A 60 12.42 -17.84 12.52
N ARG A 61 12.73 -16.56 12.76
CA ARG A 61 13.05 -15.59 11.70
C ARG A 61 14.27 -16.01 10.89
N TRP A 62 15.32 -16.47 11.55
CA TRP A 62 16.54 -16.93 10.86
C TRP A 62 16.25 -18.13 9.94
N PHE A 63 15.41 -19.06 10.39
CA PHE A 63 15.06 -20.25 9.62
C PHE A 63 14.07 -19.96 8.47
N THR A 64 13.09 -19.07 8.69
CA THR A 64 11.97 -18.87 7.75
C THR A 64 12.05 -17.59 6.92
N GLY A 65 12.88 -16.62 7.31
CA GLY A 65 12.88 -15.27 6.75
C GLY A 65 11.67 -14.41 7.15
N ILE A 66 10.79 -14.90 8.02
CA ILE A 66 9.57 -14.24 8.49
C ILE A 66 9.75 -13.81 9.95
N GLU A 67 9.56 -12.52 10.22
CA GLU A 67 9.61 -11.97 11.57
C GLU A 67 8.20 -11.77 12.14
N ILE A 68 7.86 -12.52 13.19
CA ILE A 68 6.61 -12.35 13.93
C ILE A 68 6.92 -12.14 15.40
N HIS A 69 6.61 -10.96 15.91
CA HIS A 69 6.79 -10.69 17.33
C HIS A 69 5.88 -11.62 18.17
N PRO A 70 6.38 -12.24 19.26
CA PRO A 70 5.58 -13.15 20.09
C PRO A 70 4.32 -12.53 20.69
N GLY A 71 4.33 -11.20 20.91
CA GLY A 71 3.17 -10.44 21.40
C GLY A 71 2.03 -10.26 20.39
N ALA A 72 2.27 -10.48 19.08
CA ALA A 72 1.24 -10.35 18.07
C ALA A 72 0.11 -11.36 18.31
N THR A 73 -1.13 -10.97 18.01
CA THR A 73 -2.29 -11.86 18.13
C THR A 73 -2.73 -12.29 16.74
N ILE A 74 -2.77 -13.60 16.49
CA ILE A 74 -3.09 -14.17 15.17
C ILE A 74 -4.23 -15.16 15.29
N GLY A 75 -5.26 -14.95 14.47
CA GLY A 75 -6.42 -15.83 14.33
C GLY A 75 -6.12 -17.19 13.68
N LYS A 76 -7.16 -17.80 13.14
CA LYS A 76 -7.14 -19.09 12.45
C LYS A 76 -6.97 -18.89 10.95
N ARG A 77 -6.36 -19.86 10.26
CA ARG A 77 -6.20 -19.85 8.80
C ARG A 77 -5.52 -18.59 8.28
N PHE A 78 -4.58 -18.08 9.08
CA PHE A 78 -3.68 -17.03 8.65
C PHE A 78 -2.73 -17.65 7.63
N PHE A 79 -2.68 -17.09 6.43
CA PHE A 79 -1.88 -17.62 5.34
C PHE A 79 -0.76 -16.64 5.01
N ILE A 80 0.48 -17.12 5.05
CA ILE A 80 1.66 -16.36 4.63
C ILE A 80 2.22 -17.04 3.39
N ASP A 81 2.05 -16.40 2.24
CA ASP A 81 2.54 -16.93 0.97
C ASP A 81 3.92 -16.35 0.63
N HIS A 82 4.83 -17.22 0.18
CA HIS A 82 6.28 -17.02 -0.03
C HIS A 82 7.07 -16.57 1.22
N GLY A 83 6.56 -15.61 1.98
CA GLY A 83 6.94 -15.27 3.35
C GLY A 83 8.20 -14.45 3.54
N MET A 84 9.19 -14.54 2.65
CA MET A 84 10.46 -13.84 2.82
C MET A 84 10.26 -12.33 3.07
N GLY A 85 10.86 -11.79 4.13
CA GLY A 85 10.80 -10.36 4.44
C GLY A 85 9.47 -9.88 5.04
N VAL A 86 8.57 -10.78 5.43
CA VAL A 86 7.37 -10.42 6.20
C VAL A 86 7.78 -10.01 7.62
N VAL A 87 7.25 -8.87 8.09
CA VAL A 87 7.51 -8.32 9.44
C VAL A 87 6.20 -7.98 10.12
N ILE A 88 5.91 -8.63 11.25
CA ILE A 88 4.69 -8.44 12.04
C ILE A 88 5.06 -7.99 13.46
N GLY A 89 4.70 -6.76 13.80
CA GLY A 89 5.10 -6.16 15.07
C GLY A 89 4.26 -6.56 16.29
N GLU A 90 4.75 -6.15 17.47
CA GLU A 90 4.29 -6.63 18.77
C GLU A 90 2.79 -6.52 19.03
N THR A 91 2.19 -5.39 18.68
CA THR A 91 0.79 -5.10 19.01
C THR A 91 -0.15 -5.32 17.84
N ALA A 92 0.32 -6.03 16.80
CA ALA A 92 -0.48 -6.37 15.64
C ALA A 92 -1.58 -7.36 16.07
N ILE A 93 -2.78 -7.14 15.54
CA ILE A 93 -3.91 -8.05 15.71
C ILE A 93 -4.32 -8.49 14.32
N ILE A 94 -4.39 -9.78 14.09
CA ILE A 94 -4.72 -10.38 12.79
C ILE A 94 -5.91 -11.32 13.02
N GLY A 95 -7.01 -11.05 12.32
CA GLY A 95 -8.23 -11.85 12.35
C GLY A 95 -8.07 -13.21 11.68
N ASP A 96 -9.21 -13.87 11.47
CA ASP A 96 -9.28 -15.16 10.80
C ASP A 96 -9.19 -14.98 9.27
N ASP A 97 -8.68 -16.00 8.57
CA ASP A 97 -8.66 -16.04 7.10
C ASP A 97 -7.86 -14.93 6.41
N VAL A 98 -6.99 -14.23 7.13
CA VAL A 98 -6.11 -13.20 6.56
C VAL A 98 -5.02 -13.84 5.70
N THR A 99 -4.68 -13.20 4.58
CA THR A 99 -3.57 -13.60 3.70
C THR A 99 -2.54 -12.47 3.57
N VAL A 100 -1.27 -12.81 3.72
CA VAL A 100 -0.13 -11.89 3.60
C VAL A 100 0.91 -12.50 2.66
N TYR A 101 1.40 -11.70 1.71
CA TYR A 101 2.46 -12.08 0.78
C TYR A 101 3.85 -11.64 1.28
N GLN A 102 4.92 -12.05 0.58
CA GLN A 102 6.31 -11.68 0.87
C GLN A 102 6.52 -10.16 1.00
N GLY A 103 7.50 -9.75 1.81
CA GLY A 103 7.92 -8.34 1.96
C GLY A 103 6.92 -7.42 2.66
N VAL A 104 5.81 -7.95 3.18
CA VAL A 104 4.80 -7.16 3.88
C VAL A 104 5.28 -6.73 5.26
N THR A 105 4.97 -5.50 5.66
CA THR A 105 5.24 -5.01 7.01
C THR A 105 3.95 -4.54 7.69
N LEU A 106 3.65 -5.12 8.85
CA LEU A 106 2.64 -4.64 9.80
C LEU A 106 3.37 -3.90 10.92
N GLY A 107 3.67 -2.62 10.67
CA GLY A 107 4.63 -1.82 11.41
C GLY A 107 3.99 -0.78 12.33
N GLY A 108 4.81 -0.25 13.24
CA GLY A 108 4.44 0.88 14.10
C GLY A 108 4.85 2.23 13.53
N THR A 109 4.18 3.30 13.96
CA THR A 109 4.50 4.70 13.59
C THR A 109 4.95 5.54 14.78
N SER A 110 4.91 5.01 16.00
CA SER A 110 5.24 5.71 17.23
C SER A 110 6.24 4.92 18.08
N TRP A 111 7.06 5.67 18.84
CA TRP A 111 8.02 5.15 19.82
C TRP A 111 7.38 4.91 21.20
N GLU A 112 6.13 5.33 21.38
CA GLU A 112 5.42 5.18 22.64
C GLU A 112 5.05 3.72 22.93
N LYS A 113 5.05 3.38 24.22
CA LYS A 113 4.56 2.07 24.68
C LYS A 113 3.05 2.02 24.51
N GLY A 114 2.55 0.97 23.86
CA GLY A 114 1.11 0.77 23.64
C GLY A 114 0.78 0.18 22.26
N LYS A 115 -0.51 0.22 21.92
CA LYS A 115 -1.02 -0.18 20.60
C LYS A 115 -0.47 0.79 19.55
N ARG A 116 0.33 0.25 18.63
CA ARG A 116 1.04 1.02 17.59
C ARG A 116 1.09 0.33 16.24
N HIS A 117 0.76 -0.96 16.20
CA HIS A 117 0.70 -1.76 14.97
C HIS A 117 -0.76 -1.94 14.53
N PRO A 118 -1.01 -2.26 13.25
CA PRO A 118 -2.36 -2.34 12.71
C PRO A 118 -3.18 -3.49 13.30
N THR A 119 -4.48 -3.40 13.09
CA THR A 119 -5.44 -4.51 13.26
C THR A 119 -5.96 -4.88 11.88
N LEU A 120 -5.81 -6.14 11.47
CA LEU A 120 -6.41 -6.68 10.25
C LEU A 120 -7.63 -7.50 10.65
N GLU A 121 -8.80 -7.15 10.15
CA GLU A 121 -10.02 -7.95 10.35
C GLU A 121 -10.04 -9.19 9.44
N ASP A 122 -11.09 -9.99 9.56
CA ASP A 122 -11.17 -11.28 8.89
C ASP A 122 -11.12 -11.15 7.36
N GLY A 123 -10.46 -12.10 6.71
CA GLY A 123 -10.41 -12.19 5.24
C GLY A 123 -9.62 -11.08 4.54
N VAL A 124 -8.90 -10.24 5.29
CA VAL A 124 -8.02 -9.21 4.70
C VAL A 124 -6.92 -9.86 3.87
N ILE A 125 -6.61 -9.27 2.71
CA ILE A 125 -5.50 -9.69 1.86
C ILE A 125 -4.50 -8.54 1.74
N VAL A 126 -3.23 -8.81 2.06
CA VAL A 126 -2.14 -7.83 1.98
C VAL A 126 -1.12 -8.27 0.93
N GLY A 127 -1.11 -7.58 -0.20
CA GLY A 127 -0.26 -7.85 -1.36
C GLY A 127 1.23 -7.69 -1.08
N ALA A 128 2.05 -8.28 -1.94
CA ALA A 128 3.49 -8.37 -1.76
C ALA A 128 4.13 -6.99 -1.57
N GLY A 129 5.06 -6.86 -0.62
CA GLY A 129 5.81 -5.65 -0.37
C GLY A 129 5.03 -4.51 0.31
N ALA A 130 3.73 -4.66 0.57
CA ALA A 130 2.93 -3.59 1.17
C ALA A 130 3.38 -3.24 2.61
N LYS A 131 3.22 -1.98 2.99
CA LYS A 131 3.54 -1.44 4.32
C LYS A 131 2.28 -0.90 4.96
N VAL A 132 1.79 -1.55 6.03
CA VAL A 132 0.63 -1.10 6.80
C VAL A 132 1.14 -0.60 8.15
N LEU A 133 1.12 0.71 8.35
CA LEU A 133 1.90 1.38 9.39
C LEU A 133 0.99 2.19 10.33
N GLY A 134 0.87 1.75 11.58
CA GLY A 134 0.18 2.49 12.63
C GLY A 134 -1.00 1.74 13.27
N PRO A 135 -1.57 2.26 14.38
CA PRO A 135 -2.59 1.59 15.17
C PRO A 135 -4.01 1.81 14.63
N PHE A 136 -4.26 1.46 13.37
CA PHE A 136 -5.60 1.54 12.77
C PHE A 136 -6.10 0.16 12.31
N THR A 137 -7.39 0.11 11.99
CA THR A 137 -8.05 -1.10 11.49
C THR A 137 -8.10 -1.13 9.96
N VAL A 138 -7.74 -2.27 9.39
CA VAL A 138 -8.04 -2.65 8.01
C VAL A 138 -9.28 -3.55 8.07
N GLY A 139 -10.39 -3.03 7.54
CA GLY A 139 -11.71 -3.65 7.65
C GLY A 139 -11.80 -5.00 6.94
N LYS A 140 -12.81 -5.77 7.33
CA LYS A 140 -13.06 -7.13 6.84
C LYS A 140 -13.01 -7.22 5.32
N ASN A 141 -12.44 -8.29 4.77
CA ASN A 141 -12.32 -8.53 3.33
C ASN A 141 -11.63 -7.40 2.52
N ALA A 142 -10.97 -6.44 3.17
CA ALA A 142 -10.24 -5.40 2.46
C ALA A 142 -8.99 -5.97 1.79
N ARG A 143 -8.56 -5.32 0.71
CA ARG A 143 -7.42 -5.72 -0.10
C ARG A 143 -6.41 -4.58 -0.16
N ILE A 144 -5.20 -4.84 0.30
CA ILE A 144 -4.08 -3.91 0.17
C ILE A 144 -3.25 -4.37 -1.04
N GLY A 145 -3.10 -3.49 -2.02
CA GLY A 145 -2.31 -3.75 -3.22
C GLY A 145 -0.83 -3.90 -2.92
N SER A 146 -0.12 -4.60 -3.81
CA SER A 146 1.32 -4.78 -3.71
C SER A 146 2.06 -3.43 -3.64
N ASN A 147 3.10 -3.35 -2.82
CA ASN A 147 3.89 -2.15 -2.55
C ASN A 147 3.11 -0.92 -2.06
N ALA A 148 1.82 -1.04 -1.72
CA ALA A 148 1.07 0.08 -1.17
C ALA A 148 1.59 0.46 0.23
N VAL A 149 1.61 1.76 0.55
CA VAL A 149 1.96 2.26 1.89
C VAL A 149 0.71 2.83 2.56
N VAL A 150 0.12 2.06 3.46
CA VAL A 150 -1.15 2.38 4.12
C VAL A 150 -0.89 2.93 5.52
N THR A 151 -1.32 4.17 5.76
CA THR A 151 -1.13 4.89 7.01
C THR A 151 -2.45 5.34 7.65
N LYS A 152 -3.58 4.91 7.09
CA LYS A 152 -4.94 5.27 7.54
C LYS A 152 -5.86 4.05 7.52
N ALA A 153 -6.93 4.11 8.32
CA ALA A 153 -7.96 3.08 8.36
C ALA A 153 -8.52 2.77 6.97
N VAL A 154 -8.80 1.50 6.73
CA VAL A 154 -9.32 1.00 5.46
C VAL A 154 -10.72 0.44 5.69
N PRO A 155 -11.75 0.91 4.96
CA PRO A 155 -13.11 0.39 5.12
C PRO A 155 -13.21 -1.10 4.75
N GLU A 156 -14.26 -1.75 5.26
CA GLU A 156 -14.64 -3.11 4.86
C GLU A 156 -14.78 -3.21 3.32
N SER A 157 -14.30 -4.33 2.77
CA SER A 157 -14.38 -4.67 1.34
C SER A 157 -13.82 -3.59 0.40
N ALA A 158 -12.90 -2.77 0.92
CA ALA A 158 -12.20 -1.74 0.16
C ALA A 158 -10.89 -2.27 -0.44
N THR A 159 -10.46 -1.71 -1.57
CA THR A 159 -9.15 -1.96 -2.16
C THR A 159 -8.30 -0.70 -2.09
N VAL A 160 -7.10 -0.81 -1.52
CA VAL A 160 -6.15 0.30 -1.34
C VAL A 160 -4.89 0.04 -2.16
N VAL A 161 -4.45 1.03 -2.94
CA VAL A 161 -3.22 0.94 -3.76
C VAL A 161 -2.40 2.22 -3.65
N GLY A 162 -1.13 2.17 -4.07
CA GLY A 162 -0.27 3.34 -4.22
C GLY A 162 0.49 3.78 -2.97
N ILE A 163 1.33 4.80 -3.15
CA ILE A 163 2.16 5.42 -2.12
C ILE A 163 1.95 6.95 -2.17
N PRO A 164 1.30 7.55 -1.17
CA PRO A 164 0.59 6.92 -0.06
C PRO A 164 -0.68 6.18 -0.51
N GLY A 165 -1.07 5.16 0.23
CA GLY A 165 -2.23 4.31 -0.06
C GLY A 165 -3.54 5.11 -0.17
N ARG A 166 -4.34 4.80 -1.20
CA ARG A 166 -5.67 5.37 -1.45
C ARG A 166 -6.68 4.29 -1.78
N VAL A 167 -7.92 4.47 -1.34
CA VAL A 167 -9.04 3.58 -1.67
C VAL A 167 -9.43 3.80 -3.13
N VAL A 168 -9.36 2.76 -3.96
CA VAL A 168 -9.75 2.80 -5.39
C VAL A 168 -11.03 2.01 -5.66
N ARG A 169 -11.41 1.09 -4.76
CA ARG A 169 -12.67 0.35 -4.83
C ARG A 169 -13.26 0.20 -3.44
N GLN A 170 -14.57 0.21 -3.33
CA GLN A 170 -15.30 -0.10 -2.11
C GLN A 170 -16.58 -0.85 -2.48
N ASN A 171 -16.83 -2.00 -1.84
CA ASN A 171 -17.99 -2.87 -2.13
C ASN A 171 -18.12 -3.23 -3.62
N GLY A 172 -16.99 -3.51 -4.28
CA GLY A 172 -16.95 -3.84 -5.71
C GLY A 172 -17.16 -2.67 -6.67
N LYS A 173 -17.48 -1.47 -6.18
CA LYS A 173 -17.64 -0.26 -6.99
C LYS A 173 -16.32 0.52 -7.03
N LYS A 174 -15.99 1.07 -8.20
CA LYS A 174 -14.84 1.98 -8.36
C LYS A 174 -15.13 3.26 -7.57
N VAL A 175 -14.24 3.60 -6.65
CA VAL A 175 -14.26 4.91 -5.99
C VAL A 175 -13.44 5.80 -6.90
N VAL A 176 -14.10 6.44 -7.87
CA VAL A 176 -13.45 7.39 -8.77
C VAL A 176 -13.29 8.71 -8.03
N PRO A 177 -12.07 9.22 -7.85
CA PRO A 177 -11.86 10.54 -7.26
C PRO A 177 -12.18 11.69 -8.23
N PHE A 178 -12.50 11.39 -9.49
CA PHE A 178 -12.72 12.36 -10.55
C PHE A 178 -14.13 12.22 -11.14
N SER A 179 -14.78 13.36 -11.41
CA SER A 179 -16.02 13.43 -12.18
C SER A 179 -15.82 12.98 -13.63
N ASP A 180 -16.89 12.60 -14.31
CA ASP A 180 -16.84 12.11 -15.70
C ASP A 180 -16.18 13.14 -16.65
N GLN A 181 -16.41 14.44 -16.42
CA GLN A 181 -15.77 15.54 -17.15
C GLN A 181 -14.25 15.57 -16.98
N GLN A 182 -13.75 15.25 -15.78
CA GLN A 182 -12.32 15.24 -15.49
C GLN A 182 -11.59 14.08 -16.17
N GLN A 183 -12.29 12.96 -16.42
CA GLN A 183 -11.78 11.79 -17.13
C GLN A 183 -11.71 12.02 -18.65
N GLU A 184 -12.72 12.67 -19.24
CA GLU A 184 -12.69 13.02 -20.66
C GLU A 184 -11.57 14.01 -20.99
N LEU A 185 -11.32 14.97 -20.10
CA LEU A 185 -10.24 15.94 -20.28
C LEU A 185 -8.86 15.27 -20.19
N ALA A 186 -8.68 14.30 -19.27
CA ALA A 186 -7.44 13.52 -19.18
C ALA A 186 -7.18 12.69 -20.44
N LYS A 187 -8.23 12.08 -21.03
CA LYS A 187 -8.13 11.38 -22.32
C LYS A 187 -7.76 12.32 -23.47
N LYS A 188 -8.33 13.53 -23.50
CA LYS A 188 -8.03 14.53 -24.54
C LYS A 188 -6.60 15.07 -24.47
N MET A 189 -5.99 15.08 -23.28
CA MET A 189 -4.61 15.56 -23.08
C MET A 189 -3.53 14.52 -23.40
N GLY A 190 -3.88 13.34 -23.92
CA GLY A 190 -2.90 12.36 -24.40
C GLY A 190 -2.01 11.76 -23.32
N PHE A 191 -2.43 11.83 -22.05
CA PHE A 191 -1.69 11.27 -20.92
C PHE A 191 -1.93 9.77 -20.81
N ASP A 192 -1.45 9.01 -21.80
CA ASP A 192 -1.40 7.55 -21.77
C ASP A 192 -0.01 7.11 -21.27
N ALA A 193 0.19 7.20 -19.97
CA ALA A 193 1.36 6.61 -19.32
C ALA A 193 1.13 5.10 -19.16
N TYR A 194 1.86 4.31 -19.96
CA TYR A 194 1.96 2.85 -19.85
C TYR A 194 2.02 2.43 -18.37
N GLY A 195 1.01 1.69 -17.90
CA GLY A 195 1.02 1.04 -16.58
C GLY A 195 0.38 1.82 -15.42
N VAL A 196 -0.17 3.03 -15.63
CA VAL A 196 -0.78 3.84 -14.56
C VAL A 196 -2.28 4.09 -14.80
N ALA A 197 -2.98 3.14 -15.41
CA ALA A 197 -4.39 3.34 -15.80
C ALA A 197 -5.40 3.40 -14.65
N ASP A 198 -4.99 3.28 -13.37
CA ASP A 198 -5.93 3.28 -12.24
C ASP A 198 -5.37 3.88 -10.93
N MET A 199 -4.28 4.66 -10.99
CA MET A 199 -3.84 5.43 -9.84
C MET A 199 -4.24 6.90 -9.97
N PRO A 200 -4.99 7.46 -9.00
CA PRO A 200 -5.14 8.90 -8.88
C PRO A 200 -3.80 9.48 -8.42
N ASP A 201 -2.94 9.84 -9.38
CA ASP A 201 -1.75 10.59 -9.04
C ASP A 201 -2.17 11.99 -8.59
N VAL A 202 -2.02 12.24 -7.29
CA VAL A 202 -2.28 13.54 -6.66
C VAL A 202 -1.38 14.62 -7.24
N THR A 203 -0.20 14.24 -7.73
CA THR A 203 0.76 15.13 -8.38
C THR A 203 0.20 15.53 -9.73
N ALA A 204 -0.20 14.57 -10.57
CA ALA A 204 -0.92 14.85 -11.82
C ALA A 204 -2.19 15.69 -11.59
N HIS A 205 -2.97 15.44 -10.53
CA HIS A 205 -4.13 16.25 -10.21
C HIS A 205 -3.75 17.69 -9.81
N ALA A 206 -2.75 17.86 -8.94
CA ALA A 206 -2.28 19.17 -8.52
C ALA A 206 -1.71 19.96 -9.70
N ILE A 207 -0.88 19.32 -10.53
CA ILE A 207 -0.35 19.88 -11.78
C ILE A 207 -1.50 20.30 -12.69
N LYS A 208 -2.49 19.43 -12.90
CA LYS A 208 -3.67 19.75 -13.71
C LYS A 208 -4.45 20.94 -13.16
N ALA A 209 -4.69 20.99 -11.85
CA ALA A 209 -5.41 22.10 -11.23
C ALA A 209 -4.65 23.43 -11.35
N LEU A 210 -3.31 23.37 -11.27
CA LEU A 210 -2.45 24.52 -11.52
C LEU A 210 -2.50 24.96 -12.99
N LEU A 211 -2.44 24.02 -13.95
CA LEU A 211 -2.55 24.31 -15.38
C LEU A 211 -3.92 24.90 -15.75
N ASP A 212 -5.00 24.35 -15.22
CA ASP A 212 -6.36 24.86 -15.41
C ASP A 212 -6.48 26.29 -14.86
N HIS A 213 -5.87 26.57 -13.70
CA HIS A 213 -5.83 27.92 -13.13
C HIS A 213 -4.99 28.88 -13.98
N GLN A 214 -3.84 28.43 -14.48
CA GLN A 214 -2.96 29.23 -15.32
C GLN A 214 -3.65 29.60 -16.64
N HIS A 215 -4.30 28.66 -17.33
CA HIS A 215 -5.10 28.97 -18.51
C HIS A 215 -6.23 29.96 -18.22
N ALA A 216 -6.91 29.83 -17.07
CA ALA A 216 -7.96 30.78 -16.69
C ALA A 216 -7.40 32.18 -16.39
N GLN A 217 -6.17 32.27 -15.87
CA GLN A 217 -5.46 33.54 -15.68
C GLN A 217 -5.04 34.15 -17.02
N ASP A 218 -4.54 33.34 -17.96
CA ASP A 218 -4.13 33.78 -19.30
C ASP A 218 -5.31 34.36 -20.09
N GLU A 219 -6.46 33.67 -20.11
CA GLU A 219 -7.69 34.19 -20.75
C GLU A 219 -8.17 35.52 -20.13
N ARG A 220 -7.97 35.69 -18.81
CA ARG A 220 -8.33 36.93 -18.13
C ARG A 220 -7.36 38.05 -18.48
N MET A 221 -6.07 37.73 -18.59
CA MET A 221 -5.03 38.67 -18.99
C MET A 221 -5.21 39.13 -20.44
N GLU A 222 -5.49 38.21 -21.36
CA GLU A 222 -5.79 38.52 -22.76
C GLU A 222 -7.00 39.45 -22.89
N ARG A 223 -8.08 39.19 -22.15
CA ARG A 223 -9.26 40.07 -22.11
C ARG A 223 -8.90 41.47 -21.60
N MET A 224 -8.13 41.55 -20.53
CA MET A 224 -7.68 42.82 -19.96
C MET A 224 -6.81 43.60 -20.95
N CYS A 225 -5.82 42.95 -21.57
CA CYS A 225 -4.98 43.55 -22.60
C CYS A 225 -5.77 43.98 -23.83
N GLY A 226 -6.82 43.22 -24.21
CA GLY A 226 -7.74 43.58 -25.27
C GLY A 226 -8.49 44.88 -24.99
N VAL A 227 -8.99 45.07 -23.76
CA VAL A 227 -9.64 46.32 -23.32
C VAL A 227 -8.63 47.47 -23.28
N LEU A 228 -7.41 47.24 -22.79
CA LEU A 228 -6.35 48.26 -22.75
C LEU A 228 -5.96 48.76 -24.14
N LYS A 229 -5.87 47.86 -25.14
CA LYS A 229 -5.65 48.24 -26.55
C LYS A 229 -6.76 49.11 -27.15
N GLN A 230 -7.99 48.97 -26.67
CA GLN A 230 -9.11 49.81 -27.12
C GLN A 230 -9.06 51.22 -26.49
N LEU A 231 -8.54 51.34 -25.26
CA LEU A 231 -8.39 52.60 -24.54
C LEU A 231 -7.15 53.39 -24.98
N ASP A 232 -6.04 52.72 -25.27
CA ASP A 232 -4.79 53.31 -25.77
C ASP A 232 -4.27 52.54 -26.99
N LYS A 233 -4.32 53.18 -28.16
CA LYS A 233 -3.84 52.61 -29.43
C LYS A 233 -2.33 52.40 -29.47
N ASN A 234 -1.57 53.01 -28.56
CA ASN A 234 -0.13 52.86 -28.47
C ASN A 234 0.30 51.77 -27.47
N PHE A 235 -0.66 51.15 -26.76
CA PHE A 235 -0.36 50.09 -25.80
C PHE A 235 0.21 48.84 -26.50
N LYS A 236 1.43 48.47 -26.13
CA LYS A 236 2.12 47.26 -26.59
C LYS A 236 2.16 46.23 -25.47
N ILE A 237 1.85 44.99 -25.81
CA ILE A 237 2.03 43.84 -24.92
C ILE A 237 3.47 43.38 -25.14
N GLU A 238 4.26 43.27 -24.08
CA GLU A 238 5.55 42.59 -24.13
C GLU A 238 5.29 41.08 -24.11
N ASP A 239 6.00 40.33 -24.96
CA ASP A 239 5.86 38.88 -25.01
C ASP A 239 6.27 38.26 -23.67
N ALA A 240 5.55 37.22 -23.25
CA ALA A 240 5.93 36.44 -22.09
C ALA A 240 7.36 35.90 -22.25
N VAL A 241 8.14 35.94 -21.18
CA VAL A 241 9.49 35.35 -21.17
C VAL A 241 9.36 33.87 -21.52
N ALA A 242 9.92 33.47 -22.66
CA ALA A 242 9.92 32.08 -23.06
C ALA A 242 10.70 31.25 -22.03
N LEU A 243 10.08 30.17 -21.56
CA LEU A 243 10.76 29.18 -20.74
C LEU A 243 11.94 28.60 -21.55
N LYS A 244 13.12 28.54 -20.93
CA LYS A 244 14.32 28.02 -21.59
C LYS A 244 14.41 26.52 -21.33
N ASP A 245 14.99 25.77 -22.25
CA ASP A 245 15.23 24.33 -22.07
C ASP A 245 16.10 24.05 -20.82
N GLU A 246 16.97 24.99 -20.44
CA GLU A 246 17.76 24.98 -19.20
C GLU A 246 16.90 24.92 -17.93
N ASP A 247 15.67 25.44 -17.95
CA ASP A 247 14.74 25.44 -16.82
C ASP A 247 14.17 24.03 -16.55
N PHE A 248 14.30 23.10 -17.51
CA PHE A 248 13.80 21.71 -17.44
C PHE A 248 14.89 20.63 -17.32
N ALA A 249 16.17 21.01 -17.43
CA ALA A 249 17.31 20.10 -17.35
C ALA A 249 17.33 19.14 -16.12
N PRO A 250 16.84 19.50 -14.91
CA PRO A 250 16.82 18.59 -13.75
C PRO A 250 15.88 17.39 -13.90
N ILE A 251 14.92 17.45 -14.83
CA ILE A 251 13.92 16.39 -15.05
C ILE A 251 14.53 15.27 -15.91
N GLU A 252 15.34 15.61 -16.91
CA GLU A 252 15.97 14.64 -17.81
C GLU A 252 17.02 13.75 -17.13
N GLU A 253 17.77 14.27 -16.15
CA GLU A 253 18.74 13.47 -15.39
C GLU A 253 18.06 12.42 -14.48
N SER A 254 16.82 12.67 -14.04
CA SER A 254 16.07 11.76 -13.18
C SER A 254 15.49 10.54 -13.92
N ASP A 255 15.21 10.66 -15.22
CA ASP A 255 14.74 9.57 -16.06
C ASP A 255 15.88 8.63 -16.50
N GLN A 256 17.11 9.14 -16.60
CA GLN A 256 18.28 8.32 -16.92
C GLN A 256 18.80 7.48 -15.74
N GLN A 257 18.51 7.87 -14.50
CA GLN A 257 18.93 7.11 -13.31
C GLN A 257 17.97 5.98 -12.90
N ASN A 258 16.79 5.86 -13.53
CA ASN A 258 15.81 4.81 -13.23
C ASN A 258 15.88 3.58 -14.17
N ILE A 259 16.94 3.45 -14.98
CA ILE A 259 17.18 2.29 -15.87
C ILE A 259 18.44 1.48 -15.44
N GLY A 260 18.80 1.54 -14.15
CA GLY A 260 19.92 0.79 -13.56
C GLY A 260 19.46 -0.32 -12.61
#